data_AF-A0AAE1EX37-F1
#
_entry.id   AF-A0AAE1EX37-F1
#
_cell.length_a   1.000
_cell.length_b   1.000
_cell.length_c   1.000
_cell.angle_alpha   90.00
_cell.angle_beta   90.00
_cell.angle_gamma   90.00
#
_symmetry.space_group_name_H-M   'P 1'
#
loop_
_entity.id
_entity.type
_entity.pdbx_description
1 polymer ?
#
loop_
_entity_poly.entity_id
_entity_poly.type
_entity_poly.pdbx_seq_one_letter_code
_entity_poly.pdbx_strand_id
1 'polypeptide(L)'
;MAAAAAGFERSVPGYPRYQYAGEGRLGEHHLIIKGITLEDDGEYQCQVGPTDTTLPIWAAANVTVMVPPERVSLLGHEEGKVVKVTSGSKLQLECEVNEARPEPVITWLKHGDKIDPSE
;
A
#
# COMPACT_ATOMS: atom_id res chain seq x y z
N MET A 1 -15.45 7.57 1.02
CA MET A 1 -16.26 8.47 0.16
C MET A 1 -16.47 7.77 -1.17
N ALA A 2 -17.71 7.68 -1.67
CA ALA A 2 -18.00 6.98 -2.91
C ALA A 2 -17.88 7.92 -4.11
N ALA A 3 -17.02 7.60 -5.07
CA ALA A 3 -16.94 8.28 -6.35
C ALA A 3 -17.87 7.58 -7.34
N ALA A 4 -18.82 8.31 -7.92
CA ALA A 4 -19.73 7.80 -8.94
C ALA A 4 -19.66 8.69 -10.18
N ALA A 5 -19.38 8.11 -11.35
CA ALA A 5 -19.66 8.80 -12.60
C ALA A 5 -21.07 8.47 -13.05
N ALA A 6 -21.85 9.51 -13.32
CA ALA A 6 -23.15 9.38 -13.98
C ALA A 6 -22.94 9.54 -15.49
N GLY A 7 -23.10 8.46 -16.26
CA GLY A 7 -23.13 8.51 -17.73
C GLY A 7 -21.80 8.18 -18.43
N PHE A 8 -21.64 8.67 -19.66
CA PHE A 8 -20.51 8.37 -20.56
C PHE A 8 -19.26 9.23 -20.31
N GLU A 9 -19.27 10.06 -19.27
CA GLU A 9 -18.15 10.96 -18.98
C GLU A 9 -16.96 10.17 -18.40
N ARG A 10 -15.79 10.33 -19.03
CA ARG A 10 -14.57 9.63 -18.63
C ARG A 10 -13.85 10.31 -17.46
N SER A 11 -14.17 11.56 -17.16
CA SER A 11 -13.72 12.28 -15.96
C SER A 11 -14.56 11.88 -14.75
N VAL A 12 -13.92 11.81 -13.57
CA VAL A 12 -14.63 11.62 -12.29
C VAL A 12 -14.70 12.96 -11.56
N PRO A 13 -15.88 13.63 -11.50
CA PRO A 13 -16.01 14.93 -10.86
C PRO A 13 -15.57 14.89 -9.39
N GLY A 14 -14.78 15.87 -8.96
CA GLY A 14 -14.22 15.93 -7.60
C GLY A 14 -12.97 15.07 -7.38
N TYR A 15 -12.60 14.22 -8.34
CA TYR A 15 -11.45 13.32 -8.26
C TYR A 15 -10.53 13.50 -9.47
N PRO A 16 -9.66 14.53 -9.49
CA PRO A 16 -8.86 14.87 -10.67
C PRO A 16 -7.86 13.78 -11.08
N ARG A 17 -7.48 12.89 -10.15
CA ARG A 17 -6.59 11.76 -10.39
C ARG A 17 -7.30 10.53 -10.98
N TYR A 18 -8.64 10.52 -10.99
CA TYR A 18 -9.46 9.36 -11.30
C TYR A 18 -10.06 9.53 -12.71
N GLN A 19 -9.98 8.48 -13.53
CA GLN A 19 -10.45 8.50 -14.91
C GLN A 19 -11.05 7.14 -15.28
N TYR A 20 -12.15 7.12 -16.03
CA TYR A 20 -12.67 5.90 -16.62
C TYR A 20 -12.07 5.66 -18.02
N ALA A 21 -11.63 4.43 -18.26
CA ALA A 21 -11.13 3.94 -19.53
C ALA A 21 -11.84 2.64 -19.95
N GLY A 22 -11.49 2.11 -21.12
CA GLY A 22 -12.14 0.95 -21.71
C GLY A 22 -13.00 1.28 -22.94
N GLU A 23 -13.50 0.21 -23.54
CA GLU A 23 -14.34 0.23 -24.74
C GLU A 23 -15.82 -0.02 -24.41
N GLY A 24 -16.60 1.06 -24.30
CA GLY A 24 -18.01 0.98 -23.91
C GLY A 24 -18.89 0.09 -24.83
N ARG A 25 -18.52 -0.07 -26.11
CA ARG A 25 -19.25 -0.98 -27.02
C ARG A 25 -19.11 -2.46 -26.63
N LEU A 26 -18.03 -2.81 -25.93
CA LEU A 26 -17.76 -4.15 -25.39
C LEU A 26 -18.21 -4.28 -23.93
N GLY A 27 -18.75 -3.21 -23.33
CA GLY A 27 -19.08 -3.17 -21.90
C GLY A 27 -17.86 -3.02 -20.99
N GLU A 28 -16.73 -2.57 -21.51
CA GLU A 28 -15.50 -2.38 -20.73
C GLU A 28 -15.47 -1.01 -20.05
N HIS A 29 -15.36 -1.04 -18.71
CA HIS A 29 -15.24 0.15 -17.88
C HIS A 29 -14.20 -0.09 -16.80
N HIS A 30 -13.05 0.57 -16.92
CA HIS A 30 -11.93 0.47 -15.99
C HIS A 30 -11.74 1.80 -15.25
N LEU A 31 -11.66 1.75 -13.93
CA LEU A 31 -11.25 2.90 -13.13
C LEU A 31 -9.71 2.98 -13.12
N ILE A 32 -9.17 4.10 -13.58
CA ILE A 32 -7.74 4.43 -13.54
C ILE A 32 -7.51 5.50 -12.48
N ILE A 33 -6.66 5.20 -11.49
CA ILE A 33 -6.22 6.14 -10.46
C ILE A 33 -4.74 6.45 -10.71
N LYS A 34 -4.40 7.71 -10.99
CA LYS A 34 -3.02 8.15 -11.25
C LYS A 34 -2.36 8.67 -9.98
N GLY A 35 -1.11 8.28 -9.74
CA GLY A 35 -0.36 8.72 -8.55
C GLY A 35 -1.07 8.27 -7.29
N ILE A 36 -1.08 6.96 -7.05
CA ILE A 36 -1.76 6.34 -5.91
C ILE A 36 -1.22 6.91 -4.60
N THR A 37 -2.11 7.21 -3.65
CA THR A 37 -1.77 7.66 -2.30
C THR A 37 -2.45 6.77 -1.27
N LEU A 38 -2.07 6.90 0.00
CA LEU A 38 -2.72 6.16 1.09
C LEU A 38 -4.23 6.42 1.21
N GLU A 39 -4.72 7.56 0.70
CA GLU A 39 -6.16 7.89 0.69
C GLU A 39 -6.96 7.02 -0.29
N ASP A 40 -6.28 6.42 -1.27
CA ASP A 40 -6.91 5.57 -2.28
C ASP A 40 -7.08 4.11 -1.79
N ASP A 41 -6.59 3.78 -0.59
CA ASP A 41 -6.72 2.47 0.03
C ASP A 41 -8.16 2.22 0.47
N GLY A 42 -8.74 1.09 0.05
CA GLY A 42 -10.07 0.68 0.46
C GLY A 42 -10.82 -0.14 -0.57
N GLU A 43 -12.10 -0.37 -0.28
CA GLU A 43 -13.00 -1.11 -1.16
C GLU A 43 -13.59 -0.21 -2.25
N TYR A 44 -13.49 -0.66 -3.49
CA TYR A 44 -14.08 -0.07 -4.67
C TYR A 44 -15.20 -0.97 -5.18
N GLN A 45 -16.24 -0.38 -5.74
CA GLN A 45 -17.35 -1.12 -6.31
C GLN A 45 -17.62 -0.68 -7.74
N CYS A 46 -17.76 -1.67 -8.62
CA CYS A 46 -18.34 -1.48 -9.94
C CYS A 46 -19.84 -1.76 -9.82
N GLN A 47 -20.68 -0.79 -10.17
CA GLN A 47 -22.14 -0.88 -10.04
C GLN A 47 -22.79 -0.59 -11.38
N VAL A 48 -23.78 -1.40 -11.74
CA VAL A 48 -24.64 -1.17 -12.90
C VAL A 48 -26.07 -1.02 -12.39
N GLY A 49 -26.68 0.12 -12.71
CA GLY A 49 -28.05 0.44 -12.31
C GLY A 49 -29.09 -0.51 -12.93
N PRO A 50 -30.32 -0.53 -12.41
CA PRO A 50 -31.38 -1.36 -12.95
C PRO A 50 -31.84 -0.89 -14.34
N THR A 51 -32.46 -1.80 -15.08
CA THR A 51 -33.29 -1.48 -16.26
C THR A 51 -34.73 -1.92 -16.00
N ASP A 52 -35.65 -1.68 -16.95
CA ASP A 52 -37.06 -2.09 -16.82
C ASP A 52 -37.22 -3.60 -16.62
N THR A 53 -36.23 -4.42 -17.02
CA THR A 53 -36.27 -5.88 -16.97
C THR A 53 -35.17 -6.52 -16.12
N THR A 54 -34.19 -5.75 -15.64
CA THR A 54 -33.04 -6.27 -14.90
C THR A 54 -32.82 -5.54 -13.58
N LEU A 55 -32.63 -6.29 -12.51
CA LEU A 55 -32.21 -5.79 -11.21
C LEU A 55 -30.78 -5.20 -11.28
N PRO A 56 -30.41 -4.29 -10.35
CA PRO A 56 -29.04 -3.78 -10.30
C PRO A 56 -28.05 -4.88 -9.94
N ILE A 57 -26.84 -4.77 -10.46
CA ILE A 57 -25.72 -5.68 -10.15
C ILE A 57 -24.51 -4.87 -9.68
N TRP A 58 -23.70 -5.47 -8.83
CA TRP A 58 -22.46 -4.87 -8.36
C TRP A 58 -21.40 -5.92 -8.06
N ALA A 59 -20.14 -5.51 -8.12
CA ALA A 59 -18.99 -6.29 -7.71
C ALA A 59 -18.00 -5.39 -6.96
N ALA A 60 -17.41 -5.92 -5.88
CA ALA A 60 -16.45 -5.21 -5.03
C ALA A 60 -15.03 -5.70 -5.29
N ALA A 61 -14.06 -4.81 -5.12
CA ALA A 61 -12.63 -5.10 -5.16
C ALA A 61 -11.91 -4.27 -4.10
N ASN A 62 -10.99 -4.89 -3.36
CA ASN A 62 -10.19 -4.18 -2.35
C ASN A 62 -8.86 -3.73 -2.96
N VAL A 63 -8.57 -2.44 -2.88
CA VAL A 63 -7.29 -1.85 -3.29
C VAL A 63 -6.46 -1.63 -2.02
N THR A 64 -5.29 -2.27 -1.95
CA THR A 64 -4.34 -2.07 -0.86
C THR A 64 -3.13 -1.30 -1.36
N VAL A 65 -2.86 -0.14 -0.78
CA VAL A 65 -1.75 0.72 -1.13
C VAL A 65 -0.55 0.37 -0.25
N MET A 66 0.53 -0.03 -0.89
CA MET A 66 1.78 -0.39 -0.22
C MET A 66 2.69 0.83 -0.11
N VAL A 67 3.35 0.96 1.04
CA VAL A 67 4.32 2.02 1.33
C VAL A 67 5.67 1.35 1.57
N PRO A 68 6.68 1.60 0.73
CA PRO A 68 8.02 1.08 0.96
C PRO A 68 8.63 1.76 2.20
N PRO A 69 9.45 1.03 2.99
CA PRO A 69 10.20 1.65 4.08
C PRO A 69 11.04 2.83 3.61
N GLU A 70 10.92 3.98 4.26
CA GLU A 70 11.74 5.15 3.93
C GLU A 70 13.16 5.01 4.50
N ARG A 71 13.27 4.51 5.74
CA ARG A 71 14.53 4.39 6.47
C ARG A 71 14.50 3.17 7.38
N VAL A 72 15.62 2.45 7.42
CA VAL A 72 15.92 1.41 8.40
C VAL A 72 17.12 1.86 9.22
N SER A 73 17.01 1.85 10.54
CA SER A 73 18.08 2.29 11.44
C SER A 73 18.14 1.49 12.72
N LEU A 74 19.33 1.44 13.32
CA LEU A 74 19.51 0.90 14.66
C LEU A 74 19.29 2.02 15.68
N LEU A 75 18.29 1.88 16.54
CA LEU A 75 17.97 2.91 17.52
C LEU A 75 19.12 3.12 18.50
N GLY A 76 19.50 4.38 18.70
CA GLY A 76 20.64 4.75 19.54
C GLY A 76 22.02 4.46 18.92
N HIS A 77 22.08 3.99 17.67
CA HIS A 77 23.31 3.65 16.98
C HIS A 77 23.41 4.35 15.63
N GLU A 78 24.49 5.08 15.42
CA GLU A 78 24.76 5.68 14.12
C GLU A 78 25.30 4.65 13.13
N GLU A 79 24.80 4.72 11.90
CA GLU A 79 25.21 3.84 10.81
C GLU A 79 26.74 3.90 10.59
N GLY A 80 27.36 2.73 10.43
CA GLY A 80 28.80 2.61 10.20
C GLY A 80 29.69 2.89 11.42
N LYS A 81 29.13 3.24 12.59
CA LYS A 81 29.93 3.44 13.80
C LYS A 81 30.14 2.14 14.58
N VAL A 82 31.34 2.04 15.18
CA VAL A 82 31.71 0.91 16.03
C VAL A 82 31.05 1.05 17.41
N VAL A 83 30.31 0.03 17.82
CA VAL A 83 29.76 -0.10 19.17
C VAL A 83 30.78 -0.81 20.06
N LYS A 84 31.24 -0.15 21.13
CA LYS A 84 32.17 -0.75 22.10
C LYS A 84 31.37 -1.50 23.17
N VAL A 85 31.66 -2.78 23.35
CA VAL A 85 30.95 -3.65 24.30
C VAL A 85 31.97 -4.31 25.22
N THR A 86 31.67 -4.38 26.52
CA THR A 86 32.51 -5.06 27.50
C THR A 86 32.26 -6.57 27.45
N SER A 87 33.32 -7.37 27.51
CA SER A 87 33.18 -8.83 27.54
C SER A 87 32.27 -9.28 28.70
N GLY A 88 31.37 -10.21 28.43
CA GLY A 88 30.37 -10.70 29.39
C GLY A 88 29.15 -9.79 29.60
N SER A 89 29.11 -8.60 28.99
CA SER A 89 27.89 -7.77 28.98
C SER A 89 26.96 -8.16 27.82
N LYS A 90 25.66 -7.89 27.99
CA LYS A 90 24.66 -8.09 26.94
C LYS A 90 24.54 -6.83 26.09
N LEU A 91 24.56 -6.98 24.76
CA LEU A 91 24.26 -5.93 23.80
C LEU A 91 22.81 -6.09 23.32
N GLN A 92 22.02 -5.03 23.42
CA GLN A 92 20.68 -4.98 22.84
C GLN A 92 20.72 -4.05 21.63
N LEU A 93 20.33 -4.56 20.47
CA LEU A 93 20.17 -3.78 19.25
C LEU A 93 18.69 -3.75 18.90
N GLU A 94 18.18 -2.57 18.59
CA GLU A 94 16.78 -2.38 18.21
C GLU A 94 16.74 -1.80 16.80
N CYS A 95 16.01 -2.47 15.91
CA CYS A 95 15.86 -2.07 14.52
C CYS A 95 14.53 -1.33 14.36
N GLU A 96 14.61 -0.07 13.95
CA GLU A 96 13.46 0.76 13.64
C GLU A 96 13.32 0.88 12.11
N VAL A 97 12.09 0.65 11.64
CA VAL A 97 11.71 0.83 10.23
C VAL A 97 10.63 1.91 10.18
N ASN A 98 10.95 3.04 9.57
CA ASN A 98 10.05 4.17 9.46
C ASN A 98 9.16 4.06 8.22
N GLU A 99 7.87 4.32 8.41
CA GLU A 99 6.83 4.41 7.37
C GLU A 99 6.81 3.23 6.38
N ALA A 100 6.36 2.06 6.84
CA ALA A 100 6.22 0.87 6.00
C ALA A 100 4.80 0.30 6.07
N ARG A 101 4.24 -0.08 4.90
CA ARG A 101 2.98 -0.81 4.79
C ARG A 101 3.08 -1.85 3.66
N PRO A 102 2.82 -3.14 3.93
CA PRO A 102 2.44 -3.74 5.21
C PRO A 102 3.58 -3.72 6.24
N GLU A 103 3.32 -4.25 7.44
CA GLU A 103 4.34 -4.42 8.47
C GLU A 103 5.58 -5.13 7.89
N PRO A 104 6.78 -4.55 8.03
CA PRO A 104 7.98 -5.07 7.39
C PRO A 104 8.50 -6.31 8.12
N VAL A 105 9.11 -7.22 7.35
CA VAL A 105 9.83 -8.36 7.92
C VAL A 105 11.28 -7.96 8.18
N ILE A 106 11.68 -7.94 9.45
CA ILE A 106 13.05 -7.62 9.87
C ILE A 106 13.90 -8.88 9.92
N THR A 107 15.07 -8.86 9.28
CA THR A 107 16.06 -9.96 9.34
C THR A 107 17.40 -9.43 9.81
N TRP A 108 18.00 -10.10 10.79
CA TRP A 108 19.32 -9.76 11.31
C TRP A 108 20.41 -10.59 10.64
N LEU A 109 21.49 -9.91 10.25
CA LEU A 109 22.65 -10.51 9.60
C LEU A 109 23.92 -10.14 10.37
N LYS A 110 24.82 -11.11 10.53
CA LYS A 110 26.17 -10.90 11.07
C LYS A 110 27.18 -11.46 10.07
N HIS A 111 28.04 -10.58 9.54
CA HIS A 111 29.01 -10.92 8.48
C HIS A 111 28.38 -11.56 7.23
N GLY A 112 27.11 -11.26 6.95
CA GLY A 112 26.36 -11.81 5.82
C GLY A 112 25.51 -13.04 6.16
N ASP A 113 25.71 -13.66 7.32
CA ASP A 113 24.96 -14.82 7.76
C ASP A 113 23.75 -14.42 8.61
N LYS A 114 22.61 -15.08 8.38
CA LYS A 114 21.40 -14.87 9.18
C LYS A 114 21.61 -15.37 10.60
N ILE A 115 21.28 -14.52 11.57
CA ILE A 115 21.32 -14.84 12.99
C ILE A 115 19.91 -14.89 13.57
N ASP A 116 19.75 -15.64 14.67
CA ASP A 116 18.55 -15.55 15.50
C ASP A 116 18.65 -14.27 16.36
N PRO A 117 17.63 -13.39 16.37
CA PRO A 117 17.63 -12.17 17.19
C PRO A 117 17.72 -12.43 18.71
N SER A 118 17.54 -13.68 19.14
CA SER A 118 17.62 -14.09 20.55
C SER A 118 18.97 -14.63 21.01
N GLU A 119 19.94 -14.81 20.09
CA GLU A 119 21.33 -15.21 20.38
C GLU A 119 22.25 -14.03 20.72
#